data_AF-A0A0X3NXM2-F1
#
_entry.id   AF-A0A0X3NXM2-F1
#
_cell.length_a   1.000
_cell.length_b   1.000
_cell.length_c   1.000
_cell.angle_alpha   90.00
_cell.angle_beta   90.00
_cell.angle_gamma   90.00
#
_symmetry.space_group_name_H-M   'P 1'
#
loop_
_entity.id
_entity.type
_entity.pdbx_description
1 polymer ?
#
loop_
_entity_poly.entity_id
_entity_poly.type
_entity_poly.pdbx_seq_one_letter_code
_entity_poly.pdbx_strand_id
1 'polypeptide(L)'
;MSEEKSLILGIDLGTSSVKVALVTCEPTATVITNISRSFGNATITVPNVLGCSLQNNENNQDVARIFNCLHILLNRIPPGQLKRVVAIAVTGQMHGIVGWIGGDLAFNKESKRNKQRLDVAAVAGGCGNLTTWLDRRCDANFIASLPKPTKSEKPYPGFGCAIILWHLKNRTGEFSLTPISSMEEEKFFQRVTMLRKISAGSDGAPASKDDQYHYRTRIFTDDQMPKTRSTSQITPPNFFHASSNKDKVDRHPPWTCAGTIADLLVVGLTEIPKPIMSPQMAASWGYFDVEHSQWDTTALEAAGFPIHLLPEIRPCGEIVGKLAFQWEGIPAGADVFVALGDLQCSVYPYLLREGTAVCNVSTSAQIAFMLPKQFNSTANHTHCDPAETIYSHHLQLGHINEWPYFYPGERIVVAASLNGGNVIDRFVKMLRAWCRQLGCAAMDDEHVYDRLTHIQVRKSERPGMVVVPRLFGERNSADESASVLKIQSENLCLGEVYAAICEGVVQNLVSMAPEELLVASNIKHLYCMGGALKRNPILLQQLEKEYKSLECLPNTESIEACVGVALFTGSILTAQNLAK
;
A
#
# COMPACT_ATOMS: atom_id res chain seq x y z
N MET A 1 13.53 13.93 -39.28
CA MET A 1 13.28 14.08 -37.83
C MET A 1 12.57 12.81 -37.40
N SER A 2 13.12 12.03 -36.46
CA SER A 2 12.39 10.86 -35.95
C SER A 2 11.15 11.36 -35.21
N GLU A 3 9.99 10.83 -35.55
CA GLU A 3 8.73 11.14 -34.89
C GLU A 3 8.86 10.82 -33.39
N GLU A 4 8.55 11.78 -32.51
CA GLU A 4 8.69 11.59 -31.07
C GLU A 4 7.63 10.61 -30.56
N LYS A 5 8.06 9.47 -30.01
CA LYS A 5 7.16 8.38 -29.60
C LYS A 5 6.19 8.80 -28.50
N SER A 6 4.93 8.38 -28.57
CA SER A 6 3.97 8.52 -27.46
C SER A 6 4.42 7.74 -26.22
N LEU A 7 4.12 8.27 -25.03
CA LEU A 7 4.53 7.72 -23.75
C LEU A 7 3.34 7.35 -22.86
N ILE A 8 3.56 6.36 -22.01
CA ILE A 8 2.66 5.93 -20.93
C ILE A 8 3.32 6.31 -19.61
N LEU A 9 2.61 7.04 -18.76
CA LEU A 9 3.03 7.34 -17.40
C LEU A 9 2.48 6.28 -16.45
N GLY A 10 3.37 5.48 -15.88
CA GLY A 10 3.07 4.57 -14.78
C GLY A 10 3.39 5.22 -13.43
N ILE A 11 2.49 5.14 -12.47
CA ILE A 11 2.63 5.74 -11.14
C ILE A 11 2.43 4.66 -10.08
N ASP A 12 3.34 4.55 -9.12
CA ASP A 12 3.23 3.66 -7.96
C ASP A 12 3.15 4.47 -6.66
N LEU A 13 1.99 4.44 -6.01
CA LEU A 13 1.73 5.04 -4.70
C LEU A 13 1.94 4.00 -3.58
N GLY A 14 3.20 3.60 -3.39
CA GLY A 14 3.59 2.58 -2.41
C GLY A 14 3.60 3.07 -0.94
N THR A 15 3.84 2.15 -0.02
CA THR A 15 3.74 2.40 1.43
C THR A 15 4.82 3.34 1.99
N SER A 16 6.01 3.44 1.39
CA SER A 16 7.10 4.31 1.91
C SER A 16 7.67 5.30 0.90
N SER A 17 7.24 5.19 -0.36
CA SER A 17 7.77 5.98 -1.47
C SER A 17 6.77 6.03 -2.61
N VAL A 18 6.81 7.12 -3.37
CA VAL A 18 6.16 7.22 -4.68
C VAL A 18 7.20 6.94 -5.77
N LYS A 19 6.80 6.25 -6.82
CA LYS A 19 7.63 5.97 -7.99
C LYS A 19 6.88 6.27 -9.27
N VAL A 20 7.58 6.71 -10.30
CA VAL A 20 7.00 6.98 -11.61
C VAL A 20 7.91 6.47 -12.70
N ALA A 21 7.30 5.93 -13.75
CA ALA A 21 7.97 5.46 -14.93
C ALA A 21 7.33 6.05 -16.19
N LEU A 22 8.15 6.38 -17.18
CA LEU A 22 7.70 6.67 -18.55
C LEU A 22 8.11 5.53 -19.46
N VAL A 23 7.15 4.95 -20.16
CA VAL A 23 7.33 3.80 -21.04
C VAL A 23 6.84 4.14 -22.45
N THR A 24 7.53 3.70 -23.50
CA THR A 24 7.08 3.92 -24.88
C THR A 24 5.83 3.11 -25.21
N CYS A 25 4.90 3.72 -25.93
CA CYS A 25 3.69 3.07 -26.43
C CYS A 25 3.96 2.37 -27.77
N GLU A 26 4.68 1.24 -27.71
CA GLU A 26 5.01 0.41 -28.88
C GLU A 26 5.09 -1.07 -28.50
N PRO A 27 5.02 -2.02 -29.46
CA PRO A 27 5.04 -3.46 -29.16
C PRO A 27 6.26 -3.90 -28.33
N THR A 28 7.43 -3.30 -28.58
CA THR A 28 8.64 -3.47 -27.79
C THR A 28 8.85 -2.25 -26.90
N ALA A 29 8.06 -2.17 -25.84
CA ALA A 29 8.08 -1.05 -24.91
C ALA A 29 9.46 -0.85 -24.26
N THR A 30 9.91 0.39 -24.17
CA THR A 30 11.18 0.79 -23.55
C THR A 30 10.93 1.75 -22.40
N VAL A 31 11.65 1.57 -21.29
CA VAL A 31 11.59 2.46 -20.12
C VAL A 31 12.48 3.67 -20.38
N ILE A 32 11.87 4.85 -20.51
CA ILE A 32 12.56 6.13 -20.77
C ILE A 32 12.97 6.82 -19.48
N THR A 33 12.18 6.67 -18.43
CA THR A 33 12.44 7.25 -17.12
C THR A 33 11.91 6.29 -16.08
N ASN A 34 12.66 6.09 -15.02
CA ASN A 34 12.18 5.44 -13.81
C ASN A 34 12.82 6.15 -12.60
N ILE A 35 12.01 6.84 -11.82
CA ILE A 35 12.48 7.63 -10.68
C ILE A 35 11.58 7.38 -9.47
N SER A 36 12.17 7.43 -8.29
CA SER A 36 11.46 7.23 -7.03
C SER A 36 11.82 8.29 -6.00
N ARG A 37 10.92 8.49 -5.03
CA ARG A 37 11.14 9.37 -3.89
C ARG A 37 10.42 8.84 -2.66
N SER A 38 11.14 8.70 -1.56
CA SER A 38 10.51 8.46 -0.27
C SER A 38 9.88 9.75 0.25
N PHE A 39 8.67 9.64 0.80
CA PHE A 39 8.01 10.73 1.53
C PHE A 39 8.39 10.77 3.02
N GLY A 40 9.36 9.96 3.47
CA GLY A 40 9.82 9.90 4.85
C GLY A 40 8.76 9.31 5.79
N ASN A 41 8.75 9.75 7.06
CA ASN A 41 7.75 9.31 8.03
C ASN A 41 6.41 10.03 7.75
N ALA A 42 5.63 9.52 6.79
CA ALA A 42 4.26 9.96 6.56
C ALA A 42 3.27 9.32 7.54
N THR A 43 3.70 8.37 8.36
CA THR A 43 2.89 7.75 9.40
C THR A 43 2.54 8.79 10.45
N ILE A 44 1.24 9.03 10.62
CA ILE A 44 0.72 9.91 11.65
C ILE A 44 0.69 9.09 12.94
N THR A 45 1.64 9.36 13.83
CA THR A 45 1.64 8.80 15.19
C THR A 45 0.88 9.74 16.10
N VAL A 46 -0.18 9.24 16.73
CA VAL A 46 -0.86 9.97 17.81
C VAL A 46 0.06 9.94 19.03
N PRO A 47 0.41 11.08 19.65
CA PRO A 47 1.28 11.08 20.84
C PRO A 47 0.66 10.22 21.95
N ASN A 48 1.43 9.30 22.54
CA ASN A 48 1.06 8.61 23.78
C ASN A 48 1.01 9.63 24.91
N VAL A 49 -0.19 10.17 25.18
CA VAL A 49 -0.45 10.85 26.44
C VAL A 49 -0.59 9.75 27.49
N LEU A 50 0.42 9.64 28.37
CA LEU A 50 0.66 8.61 29.40
C LEU A 50 1.60 7.49 28.93
N GLY A 51 2.82 7.47 29.49
CA GLY A 51 3.94 6.60 29.15
C GLY A 51 3.77 5.09 29.41
N CYS A 52 2.65 4.49 28.98
CA CYS A 52 2.51 3.07 28.79
C CYS A 52 2.68 2.77 27.29
N SER A 53 3.58 1.85 26.94
CA SER A 53 3.73 1.38 25.56
C SER A 53 2.56 0.45 25.17
N LEU A 54 1.37 1.00 25.02
CA LEU A 54 0.36 0.37 24.17
C LEU A 54 0.76 0.72 22.74
N GLN A 55 1.03 -0.30 21.92
CA GLN A 55 1.15 -0.09 20.48
C GLN A 55 -0.15 0.58 20.01
N ASN A 56 -0.06 1.77 19.41
CA ASN A 56 -1.22 2.36 18.78
C ASN A 56 -1.65 1.40 17.65
N ASN A 57 -2.82 0.78 17.81
CA ASN A 57 -3.39 -0.12 16.82
C ASN A 57 -3.80 0.63 15.52
N GLU A 58 -3.75 1.97 15.53
CA GLU A 58 -4.04 2.80 14.36
C GLU A 58 -2.77 3.07 13.53
N ASN A 59 -2.87 2.87 12.20
CA ASN A 59 -1.80 3.18 11.27
C ASN A 59 -2.35 4.03 10.12
N ASN A 60 -2.00 5.31 10.10
CA ASN A 60 -2.49 6.26 9.10
C ASN A 60 -1.35 7.00 8.40
N GLN A 61 -1.55 7.36 7.13
CA GLN A 61 -0.65 8.18 6.33
C GLN A 61 -1.30 9.49 5.90
N ASP A 62 -0.51 10.56 5.93
CA ASP A 62 -0.90 11.88 5.43
C ASP A 62 -0.95 11.87 3.89
N VAL A 63 -2.16 11.91 3.34
CA VAL A 63 -2.41 11.92 1.89
C VAL A 63 -1.78 13.15 1.22
N ALA A 64 -1.75 14.31 1.89
CA ALA A 64 -1.14 15.52 1.32
C ALA A 64 0.37 15.35 1.11
N ARG A 65 1.05 14.60 1.99
CA ARG A 65 2.47 14.27 1.82
C ARG A 65 2.71 13.34 0.64
N ILE A 66 1.83 12.36 0.43
CA ILE A 66 1.92 11.43 -0.72
C ILE A 66 1.79 12.23 -2.04
N PHE A 67 0.75 13.06 -2.17
CA PHE A 67 0.52 13.89 -3.36
C PHE A 67 1.64 14.93 -3.58
N ASN A 68 2.13 15.57 -2.52
CA ASN A 68 3.27 16.47 -2.64
C ASN A 68 4.56 15.74 -3.07
N CYS A 69 4.75 14.49 -2.62
CA CYS A 69 5.86 13.66 -3.08
C CYS A 69 5.75 13.36 -4.58
N LEU A 70 4.54 13.00 -5.05
CA LEU A 70 4.26 12.79 -6.47
C LEU A 70 4.53 14.06 -7.30
N HIS A 71 4.05 15.23 -6.85
CA HIS A 71 4.33 16.52 -7.48
C HIS A 71 5.83 16.79 -7.62
N ILE A 72 6.60 16.61 -6.54
CA ILE A 72 8.07 16.80 -6.59
C ILE A 72 8.71 15.82 -7.57
N LEU A 73 8.20 14.60 -7.67
CA LEU A 73 8.74 13.57 -8.54
C LEU A 73 8.46 13.87 -10.01
N LEU A 74 7.23 14.24 -10.36
CA LEU A 74 6.85 14.61 -11.73
C LEU A 74 7.61 15.86 -12.22
N ASN A 75 7.86 16.85 -11.35
CA ASN A 75 8.67 18.03 -11.70
C ASN A 75 10.15 17.73 -12.01
N ARG A 76 10.64 16.52 -11.72
CA ARG A 76 12.00 16.09 -12.13
C ARG A 76 12.03 15.53 -13.54
N ILE A 77 10.87 15.24 -14.13
CA ILE A 77 10.78 14.71 -15.49
C ILE A 77 10.85 15.88 -16.48
N PRO A 78 11.68 15.79 -17.55
CA PRO A 78 11.74 16.81 -18.58
C PRO A 78 10.35 17.15 -19.17
N PRO A 79 9.96 18.43 -19.28
CA PRO A 79 8.64 18.82 -19.78
C PRO A 79 8.31 18.29 -21.18
N GLY A 80 9.32 18.14 -22.05
CA GLY A 80 9.14 17.55 -23.38
C GLY A 80 8.66 16.09 -23.34
N GLN A 81 9.06 15.33 -22.31
CA GLN A 81 8.59 13.95 -22.13
C GLN A 81 7.15 13.92 -21.59
N LEU A 82 6.82 14.76 -20.61
CA LEU A 82 5.46 14.84 -20.05
C LEU A 82 4.42 15.25 -21.10
N LYS A 83 4.78 16.13 -22.04
CA LYS A 83 3.92 16.51 -23.18
C LYS A 83 3.58 15.37 -24.13
N ARG A 84 4.36 14.29 -24.13
CA ARG A 84 4.16 13.10 -24.98
C ARG A 84 3.33 12.01 -24.29
N VAL A 85 2.93 12.21 -23.04
CA VAL A 85 2.12 11.24 -22.30
C VAL A 85 0.72 11.21 -22.89
N VAL A 86 0.33 10.05 -23.42
CA VAL A 86 -1.00 9.79 -24.00
C VAL A 86 -1.86 8.90 -23.12
N ALA A 87 -1.25 8.22 -22.14
CA ALA A 87 -1.93 7.35 -21.20
C ALA A 87 -1.29 7.43 -19.80
N ILE A 88 -2.11 7.36 -18.76
CA ILE A 88 -1.72 7.39 -17.35
C ILE A 88 -2.31 6.14 -16.69
N ALA A 89 -1.44 5.36 -16.05
CA ALA A 89 -1.80 4.16 -15.32
C ALA A 89 -1.26 4.23 -13.90
N VAL A 90 -2.11 3.88 -12.93
CA VAL A 90 -1.80 4.03 -11.50
C VAL A 90 -1.84 2.68 -10.83
N THR A 91 -0.84 2.41 -10.01
CA THR A 91 -0.78 1.32 -9.06
C THR A 91 -0.40 1.85 -7.68
N GLY A 92 -0.56 1.03 -6.64
CA GLY A 92 -0.17 1.43 -5.30
C GLY A 92 -0.58 0.42 -4.25
N GLN A 93 -0.32 0.79 -3.00
CA GLN A 93 -0.58 -0.10 -1.86
C GLN A 93 -2.05 -0.51 -1.79
N MET A 94 -2.26 -1.82 -1.64
CA MET A 94 -3.57 -2.45 -1.53
C MET A 94 -4.13 -2.38 -0.10
N HIS A 95 -5.36 -2.87 0.09
CA HIS A 95 -6.11 -3.02 1.34
C HIS A 95 -6.56 -1.75 2.04
N GLY A 96 -5.69 -0.73 2.10
CA GLY A 96 -5.93 0.51 2.80
C GLY A 96 -7.09 1.33 2.20
N ILE A 97 -7.55 2.31 2.97
CA ILE A 97 -8.70 3.14 2.62
C ILE A 97 -8.44 4.61 2.86
N VAL A 98 -8.84 5.43 1.88
CA VAL A 98 -9.05 6.86 2.04
C VAL A 98 -10.55 7.12 1.94
N GLY A 99 -11.07 8.00 2.79
CA GLY A 99 -12.41 8.54 2.64
C GLY A 99 -12.36 10.04 2.30
N TRP A 100 -13.29 10.48 1.47
CA TRP A 100 -13.35 11.86 0.99
C TRP A 100 -14.78 12.27 0.65
N ILE A 101 -14.96 13.56 0.35
CA ILE A 101 -16.22 14.10 -0.17
C ILE A 101 -16.19 14.11 -1.70
N GLY A 102 -17.28 13.65 -2.32
CA GLY A 102 -17.48 13.66 -3.76
C GLY A 102 -17.43 15.06 -4.42
N GLY A 103 -17.64 15.11 -5.74
CA GLY A 103 -17.77 16.36 -6.48
C GLY A 103 -16.51 17.26 -6.50
N ASP A 104 -15.32 16.67 -6.67
CA ASP A 104 -14.00 17.33 -6.67
C ASP A 104 -13.61 18.02 -5.34
N LEU A 105 -14.41 17.85 -4.27
CA LEU A 105 -14.16 18.46 -2.96
C LEU A 105 -13.00 17.83 -2.19
N ALA A 106 -12.56 16.64 -2.60
CA ALA A 106 -11.33 16.03 -2.12
C ALA A 106 -10.08 16.86 -2.44
N PHE A 107 -10.13 17.69 -3.49
CA PHE A 107 -8.99 18.44 -4.02
C PHE A 107 -9.17 19.95 -3.90
N ASN A 108 -8.05 20.65 -3.78
CA ASN A 108 -8.03 22.10 -3.74
C ASN A 108 -8.23 22.68 -5.15
N LYS A 109 -9.44 23.21 -5.40
CA LYS A 109 -9.85 23.82 -6.69
C LYS A 109 -8.89 24.90 -7.19
N GLU A 110 -8.26 25.68 -6.31
CA GLU A 110 -7.32 26.74 -6.68
C GLU A 110 -5.99 26.17 -7.17
N SER A 111 -5.47 25.14 -6.49
CA SER A 111 -4.23 24.48 -6.87
C SER A 111 -4.38 23.72 -8.18
N LYS A 112 -5.55 23.12 -8.42
CA LYS A 112 -5.89 22.51 -9.70
C LYS A 112 -5.89 23.53 -10.85
N ARG A 113 -6.60 24.65 -10.67
CA ARG A 113 -6.73 25.69 -11.71
C ARG A 113 -5.48 26.51 -11.96
N ASN A 114 -4.82 26.96 -10.89
CA ASN A 114 -3.74 27.95 -10.98
C ASN A 114 -2.36 27.30 -11.03
N LYS A 115 -2.21 26.11 -10.43
CA LYS A 115 -0.93 25.40 -10.31
C LYS A 115 -0.89 24.09 -11.08
N GLN A 116 -1.98 23.70 -11.75
CA GLN A 116 -2.06 22.48 -12.55
C GLN A 116 -1.65 21.22 -11.78
N ARG A 117 -1.95 21.19 -10.48
CA ARG A 117 -1.56 20.09 -9.57
C ARG A 117 -2.73 19.63 -8.72
N LEU A 118 -2.68 18.37 -8.33
CA LEU A 118 -3.63 17.80 -7.37
C LEU A 118 -3.06 17.97 -5.96
N ASP A 119 -3.66 18.87 -5.20
CA ASP A 119 -3.44 18.99 -3.76
C ASP A 119 -4.72 18.58 -3.04
N VAL A 120 -4.62 17.74 -2.02
CA VAL A 120 -5.80 17.35 -1.23
C VAL A 120 -6.27 18.46 -0.29
N ALA A 121 -7.58 18.61 -0.17
CA ALA A 121 -8.25 19.62 0.64
C ALA A 121 -8.31 19.22 2.14
N ALA A 122 -7.20 18.79 2.73
CA ALA A 122 -7.13 18.31 4.12
C ALA A 122 -7.56 19.39 5.13
N VAL A 123 -7.13 20.64 4.92
CA VAL A 123 -7.47 21.80 5.78
C VAL A 123 -8.98 22.10 5.74
N ALA A 124 -9.66 21.84 4.63
CA ALA A 124 -11.10 22.02 4.51
C ALA A 124 -11.90 20.76 4.92
N GLY A 125 -11.22 19.65 5.18
CA GLY A 125 -11.84 18.38 5.52
C GLY A 125 -12.42 17.65 4.31
N GLY A 126 -11.95 17.94 3.10
CA GLY A 126 -12.42 17.28 1.88
C GLY A 126 -11.88 15.86 1.69
N CYS A 127 -10.74 15.55 2.31
CA CYS A 127 -10.07 14.26 2.23
C CYS A 127 -9.50 13.90 3.60
N GLY A 128 -9.76 12.67 4.04
CA GLY A 128 -9.18 12.09 5.24
C GLY A 128 -7.74 11.62 5.04
N ASN A 129 -7.17 11.07 6.12
CA ASN A 129 -5.91 10.32 6.02
C ASN A 129 -6.15 8.95 5.39
N LEU A 130 -5.08 8.36 4.86
CA LEU A 130 -5.09 6.97 4.43
C LEU A 130 -4.92 6.06 5.65
N THR A 131 -5.92 5.27 6.00
CA THR A 131 -5.72 4.16 6.93
C THR A 131 -5.07 3.01 6.17
N THR A 132 -3.87 2.59 6.59
CA THR A 132 -3.04 1.66 5.82
C THR A 132 -3.36 0.20 6.12
N TRP A 133 -2.84 -0.69 5.29
CA TRP A 133 -2.91 -2.14 5.49
C TRP A 133 -2.21 -2.63 6.77
N LEU A 134 -1.35 -1.79 7.39
CA LEU A 134 -0.69 -2.08 8.67
C LEU A 134 -1.59 -1.78 9.88
N ASP A 135 -2.78 -1.20 9.67
CA ASP A 135 -3.70 -0.88 10.75
C ASP A 135 -4.25 -2.14 11.43
N ARG A 136 -4.23 -2.14 12.77
CA ARG A 136 -4.62 -3.27 13.62
C ARG A 136 -5.80 -2.93 14.54
N ARG A 137 -6.55 -1.85 14.29
CA ARG A 137 -7.70 -1.48 15.12
C ARG A 137 -8.84 -2.50 15.07
N CYS A 138 -8.93 -3.20 13.94
CA CYS A 138 -9.83 -4.33 13.75
C CYS A 138 -9.14 -5.59 14.30
N ASP A 139 -9.23 -5.79 15.62
CA ASP A 139 -8.66 -6.97 16.26
C ASP A 139 -9.39 -8.28 15.86
N ALA A 140 -8.84 -9.42 16.27
CA ALA A 140 -9.41 -10.73 15.94
C ALA A 140 -10.86 -10.88 16.42
N ASN A 141 -11.21 -10.32 17.57
CA ASN A 141 -12.57 -10.35 18.11
C ASN A 141 -13.54 -9.55 17.22
N PHE A 142 -13.11 -8.36 16.77
CA PHE A 142 -13.87 -7.53 15.86
C PHE A 142 -14.08 -8.24 14.53
N ILE A 143 -13.02 -8.78 13.91
CA ILE A 143 -13.12 -9.54 12.64
C ILE A 143 -14.03 -10.77 12.79
N ALA A 144 -13.92 -11.49 13.91
CA ALA A 144 -14.81 -12.61 14.20
C ALA A 144 -16.29 -12.18 14.31
N SER A 145 -16.55 -10.98 14.84
CA SER A 145 -17.90 -10.41 14.97
C SER A 145 -18.53 -9.91 13.67
N LEU A 146 -17.74 -9.71 12.62
CA LEU A 146 -18.23 -9.27 11.32
C LEU A 146 -19.16 -10.32 10.65
N PRO A 147 -20.13 -9.91 9.81
CA PRO A 147 -21.08 -10.83 9.19
C PRO A 147 -20.35 -11.91 8.38
N LYS A 148 -20.92 -13.11 8.36
CA LYS A 148 -20.42 -14.17 7.48
C LYS A 148 -20.72 -13.75 6.03
N PRO A 149 -19.72 -13.75 5.14
CA PRO A 149 -19.99 -13.49 3.73
C PRO A 149 -20.84 -14.60 3.12
N THR A 150 -21.57 -14.26 2.08
CA THR A 150 -22.43 -15.18 1.31
C THR A 150 -21.64 -15.87 0.19
N LYS A 151 -20.73 -15.14 -0.47
CA LYS A 151 -19.96 -15.63 -1.64
C LYS A 151 -18.49 -15.20 -1.65
N SER A 152 -17.99 -14.67 -0.53
CA SER A 152 -16.61 -14.19 -0.43
C SER A 152 -15.93 -14.64 0.87
N GLU A 153 -14.71 -14.15 1.10
CA GLU A 153 -14.01 -14.32 2.36
C GLU A 153 -14.26 -13.15 3.32
N LYS A 154 -14.03 -13.40 4.61
CA LYS A 154 -14.01 -12.34 5.62
C LYS A 154 -12.77 -11.45 5.42
N PRO A 155 -12.87 -10.14 5.69
CA PRO A 155 -11.72 -9.27 5.62
C PRO A 155 -10.71 -9.58 6.74
N TYR A 156 -9.45 -9.22 6.49
CA TYR A 156 -8.39 -9.22 7.51
C TYR A 156 -8.26 -7.83 8.17
N PRO A 157 -7.55 -7.72 9.32
CA PRO A 157 -7.18 -6.41 9.87
C PRO A 157 -6.44 -5.55 8.83
N GLY A 158 -6.83 -4.28 8.71
CA GLY A 158 -6.27 -3.33 7.74
C GLY A 158 -7.03 -3.25 6.40
N PHE A 159 -8.05 -4.09 6.19
CA PHE A 159 -8.86 -4.09 4.96
C PHE A 159 -9.95 -3.02 5.00
N GLY A 160 -10.22 -2.39 3.86
CA GLY A 160 -11.17 -1.27 3.73
C GLY A 160 -12.56 -1.52 4.30
N CYS A 161 -13.21 -2.66 3.98
CA CYS A 161 -14.54 -2.94 4.51
C CYS A 161 -14.54 -3.13 6.03
N ALA A 162 -13.52 -3.79 6.59
CA ALA A 162 -13.37 -3.92 8.03
C ALA A 162 -13.19 -2.55 8.71
N ILE A 163 -12.38 -1.67 8.12
CA ILE A 163 -12.14 -0.31 8.63
C ILE A 163 -13.44 0.51 8.62
N ILE A 164 -14.21 0.50 7.52
CA ILE A 164 -15.51 1.20 7.46
C ILE A 164 -16.45 0.67 8.56
N LEU A 165 -16.64 -0.64 8.67
CA LEU A 165 -17.49 -1.25 9.70
C LEU A 165 -17.02 -0.87 11.11
N TRP A 166 -15.71 -0.82 11.33
CA TRP A 166 -15.14 -0.40 12.59
C TRP A 166 -15.46 1.07 12.91
N HIS A 167 -15.35 1.97 11.92
CA HIS A 167 -15.73 3.37 12.07
C HIS A 167 -17.22 3.53 12.36
N LEU A 168 -18.10 2.79 11.67
CA LEU A 168 -19.54 2.83 11.93
C LEU A 168 -19.89 2.44 13.37
N LYS A 169 -19.18 1.45 13.93
CA LYS A 169 -19.39 0.97 15.31
C LYS A 169 -18.77 1.90 16.36
N ASN A 170 -17.56 2.42 16.12
CA ASN A 170 -16.75 3.07 17.16
C ASN A 170 -16.58 4.60 16.98
N ARG A 171 -16.79 5.14 15.78
CA ARG A 171 -16.62 6.56 15.42
C ARG A 171 -17.75 7.04 14.51
N THR A 172 -18.94 7.21 15.07
CA THR A 172 -20.12 7.65 14.32
C THR A 172 -19.91 9.01 13.64
N GLY A 173 -20.27 9.11 12.37
CA GLY A 173 -20.19 10.35 11.58
C GLY A 173 -18.91 10.53 10.78
N GLU A 174 -17.98 9.55 10.79
CA GLU A 174 -16.83 9.56 9.87
C GLU A 174 -17.29 9.48 8.41
N PHE A 175 -18.24 8.58 8.13
CA PHE A 175 -18.84 8.37 6.83
C PHE A 175 -20.32 8.71 6.85
N SER A 176 -20.86 9.06 5.69
CA SER A 176 -22.29 9.21 5.51
C SER A 176 -22.99 7.85 5.55
N LEU A 177 -24.14 7.78 6.23
CA LEU A 177 -24.95 6.56 6.30
C LEU A 177 -25.88 6.43 5.07
N THR A 178 -26.27 7.55 4.48
CA THR A 178 -27.12 7.62 3.29
C THR A 178 -26.46 8.49 2.22
N PRO A 179 -26.78 8.30 0.93
CA PRO A 179 -26.33 9.22 -0.10
C PRO A 179 -26.73 10.67 0.25
N ILE A 180 -25.81 11.61 0.01
CA ILE A 180 -26.01 13.05 0.21
C ILE A 180 -25.90 13.71 -1.16
N SER A 181 -26.67 14.77 -1.41
CA SER A 181 -26.57 15.51 -2.68
C SER A 181 -25.28 16.33 -2.76
N SER A 182 -24.75 16.57 -3.96
CA SER A 182 -23.56 17.41 -4.15
C SER A 182 -23.71 18.84 -3.60
N MET A 183 -24.95 19.36 -3.56
CA MET A 183 -25.25 20.66 -2.94
C MET A 183 -25.07 20.62 -1.42
N GLU A 184 -25.48 19.54 -0.77
CA GLU A 184 -25.30 19.36 0.67
C GLU A 184 -23.84 19.08 1.02
N GLU A 185 -23.13 18.29 0.22
CA GLU A 185 -21.68 18.09 0.33
C GLU A 185 -20.92 19.42 0.35
N GLU A 186 -21.18 20.30 -0.63
CA GLU A 186 -20.56 21.62 -0.73
C GLU A 186 -20.94 22.51 0.47
N LYS A 187 -22.19 22.47 0.94
CA LYS A 187 -22.61 23.20 2.15
C LYS A 187 -21.85 22.74 3.39
N PHE A 188 -21.70 21.42 3.58
CA PHE A 188 -20.94 20.87 4.69
C PHE A 188 -19.47 21.28 4.61
N PHE A 189 -18.85 21.13 3.44
CA PHE A 189 -17.47 21.50 3.19
C PHE A 189 -17.21 23.00 3.45
N GLN A 190 -18.07 23.88 2.95
CA GLN A 190 -17.97 25.33 3.18
C GLN A 190 -18.12 25.69 4.66
N ARG A 191 -19.07 25.05 5.36
CA ARG A 191 -19.26 25.26 6.80
C ARG A 191 -18.02 24.87 7.59
N VAL A 192 -17.43 23.69 7.33
CA VAL A 192 -16.20 23.25 8.01
C VAL A 192 -15.02 24.17 7.66
N THR A 193 -14.89 24.56 6.39
CA THR A 193 -13.86 25.51 5.96
C THR A 193 -13.97 26.84 6.69
N MET A 194 -15.18 27.40 6.80
CA MET A 194 -15.44 28.65 7.53
C MET A 194 -15.10 28.51 9.01
N LEU A 195 -15.57 27.43 9.66
CA LEU A 195 -15.28 27.18 11.07
C LEU A 195 -13.78 27.07 11.33
N ARG A 196 -13.03 26.34 10.50
CA ARG A 196 -11.58 26.21 10.64
C ARG A 196 -10.84 27.52 10.39
N LYS A 197 -11.31 28.37 9.47
CA LYS A 197 -10.77 29.74 9.28
C LYS A 197 -11.00 30.62 10.49
N ILE A 198 -12.17 30.51 11.15
CA ILE A 198 -12.48 31.26 12.38
C ILE A 198 -11.62 30.75 13.54
N SER A 199 -11.50 29.42 13.70
CA SER A 199 -10.66 28.79 14.73
C SER A 199 -9.17 29.09 14.54
N ALA A 200 -8.71 29.32 13.31
CA ALA A 200 -7.34 29.72 13.01
C ALA A 200 -7.04 31.19 13.37
N GLY A 201 -8.03 31.97 13.80
CA GLY A 201 -7.85 33.33 14.31
C GLY A 201 -7.63 34.39 13.22
N SER A 202 -8.31 35.51 13.43
CA SER A 202 -8.09 36.78 12.75
C SER A 202 -6.72 37.38 13.10
N ASP A 203 -5.66 36.98 12.41
CA ASP A 203 -4.50 37.87 12.19
C ASP A 203 -4.76 38.71 10.94
N GLY A 204 -5.68 39.67 11.11
CA GLY A 204 -5.82 40.79 10.19
C GLY A 204 -4.66 41.78 10.41
N ALA A 205 -3.54 41.56 9.73
CA ALA A 205 -2.63 42.63 9.36
C ALA A 205 -2.45 42.60 7.83
N PRO A 206 -2.53 43.75 7.13
CA PRO A 206 -2.51 43.77 5.68
C PRO A 206 -1.15 43.30 5.15
N ALA A 207 -1.17 42.69 3.97
CA ALA A 207 -0.02 42.16 3.27
C ALA A 207 1.19 43.10 3.32
N SER A 208 2.29 42.66 3.94
CA SER A 208 3.63 43.14 3.62
C SER A 208 4.41 42.01 2.97
N LYS A 209 4.87 42.27 1.75
CA LYS A 209 6.00 41.56 1.13
C LYS A 209 7.16 41.59 2.13
N ASP A 210 7.71 40.44 2.47
CA ASP A 210 9.16 40.18 2.34
C ASP A 210 9.52 38.81 2.91
N ASP A 211 10.42 38.15 2.17
CA ASP A 211 11.15 36.96 2.53
C ASP A 211 11.84 37.09 3.89
N GLN A 212 11.86 36.03 4.69
CA GLN A 212 13.08 35.32 5.08
C GLN A 212 12.84 34.37 6.25
N TYR A 213 13.37 33.15 6.07
CA TYR A 213 13.70 32.19 7.11
C TYR A 213 14.41 32.85 8.28
N HIS A 214 13.95 32.66 9.52
CA HIS A 214 14.83 32.42 10.66
C HIS A 214 14.08 31.77 11.83
N TYR A 215 14.54 30.56 12.17
CA TYR A 215 14.17 29.77 13.33
C TYR A 215 14.90 30.35 14.57
N ARG A 216 14.17 30.90 15.55
CA ARG A 216 14.71 31.12 16.90
C ARG A 216 13.65 30.86 17.98
N THR A 217 13.95 29.82 18.74
CA THR A 217 13.42 29.42 20.04
C THR A 217 13.32 30.60 21.01
N ARG A 218 12.15 30.81 21.63
CA ARG A 218 12.03 31.60 22.86
C ARG A 218 11.19 30.87 23.90
N ILE A 219 11.85 30.61 25.02
CA ILE A 219 11.34 30.18 26.31
C ILE A 219 10.61 31.38 26.92
N PHE A 220 9.41 31.19 27.48
CA PHE A 220 8.86 32.11 28.47
C PHE A 220 8.12 31.37 29.58
N THR A 221 8.37 31.87 30.78
CA THR A 221 7.96 31.47 32.13
C THR A 221 6.55 31.94 32.49
N ASP A 222 5.95 31.27 33.46
CA ASP A 222 4.70 31.59 34.18
C ASP A 222 4.57 33.07 34.59
N ASP A 223 3.37 33.65 34.42
CA ASP A 223 2.62 34.24 35.55
C ASP A 223 1.19 34.71 35.18
N GLN A 224 0.24 34.29 36.03
CA GLN A 224 -0.98 34.93 36.55
C GLN A 224 -2.07 35.56 35.66
N MET A 225 -3.32 35.09 35.91
CA MET A 225 -4.60 35.72 35.54
C MET A 225 -4.98 36.92 36.43
N PRO A 226 -5.95 37.76 35.98
CA PRO A 226 -7.24 37.76 36.70
C PRO A 226 -8.52 37.89 35.83
N LYS A 227 -9.63 37.50 36.47
CA LYS A 227 -11.03 37.39 36.02
C LYS A 227 -11.73 38.72 35.70
N THR A 228 -12.79 38.70 34.86
CA THR A 228 -13.99 39.58 35.03
C THR A 228 -15.25 39.06 34.29
N ARG A 229 -16.41 39.63 34.69
CA ARG A 229 -17.80 39.14 34.68
C ARG A 229 -18.62 39.29 33.37
N SER A 230 -19.44 38.26 33.08
CA SER A 230 -20.90 38.20 32.80
C SER A 230 -21.69 39.40 32.21
N THR A 231 -22.45 39.16 31.13
CA THR A 231 -23.83 39.68 30.88
C THR A 231 -24.67 38.83 29.87
N SER A 232 -25.91 38.50 30.30
CA SER A 232 -27.20 38.18 29.61
C SER A 232 -27.24 37.70 28.13
N GLN A 233 -27.73 36.48 27.84
CA GLN A 233 -29.14 36.06 27.66
C GLN A 233 -29.91 36.68 26.47
N ILE A 234 -29.96 35.96 25.34
CA ILE A 234 -31.11 35.88 24.42
C ILE A 234 -31.20 34.43 23.91
N THR A 235 -32.33 33.76 24.13
CA THR A 235 -32.58 32.37 23.72
C THR A 235 -33.49 32.34 22.48
N PRO A 236 -33.10 31.65 21.39
CA PRO A 236 -34.02 31.13 20.38
C PRO A 236 -34.20 29.60 20.54
N PRO A 237 -35.24 29.02 19.90
CA PRO A 237 -35.96 27.86 20.41
C PRO A 237 -35.23 26.51 20.25
N ASN A 238 -35.55 25.65 21.22
CA ASN A 238 -35.11 24.28 21.43
C ASN A 238 -35.14 23.39 20.18
N PHE A 239 -33.96 22.93 19.74
CA PHE A 239 -33.80 21.71 18.92
C PHE A 239 -32.78 20.72 19.51
N PHE A 240 -32.33 20.93 20.75
CA PHE A 240 -31.31 20.10 21.38
C PHE A 240 -31.85 19.41 22.64
N HIS A 241 -32.36 18.19 22.46
CA HIS A 241 -32.22 17.15 23.48
C HIS A 241 -31.21 16.12 22.97
N ALA A 242 -29.93 16.38 23.21
CA ALA A 242 -28.87 15.38 23.13
C ALA A 242 -28.03 15.50 24.40
N SER A 243 -28.20 14.54 25.29
CA SER A 243 -27.67 14.51 26.65
C SER A 243 -26.28 13.87 26.67
N SER A 244 -25.22 14.59 26.32
CA SER A 244 -23.89 14.39 26.95
C SER A 244 -22.92 15.53 26.59
N ASN A 245 -22.14 15.91 27.61
CA ASN A 245 -21.23 17.06 27.65
C ASN A 245 -20.11 17.06 26.60
N LYS A 246 -19.89 18.24 25.99
CA LYS A 246 -18.59 18.83 25.59
C LYS A 246 -17.92 18.23 24.34
N ASP A 247 -18.28 18.71 23.15
CA ASP A 247 -17.69 19.90 22.50
C ASP A 247 -16.18 19.81 22.30
N LYS A 248 -15.79 19.08 21.25
CA LYS A 248 -14.77 19.60 20.34
C LYS A 248 -15.53 20.18 19.14
N VAL A 249 -15.39 21.49 18.94
CA VAL A 249 -15.36 22.06 17.58
C VAL A 249 -14.43 21.15 16.75
N ASP A 250 -14.74 20.89 15.49
CA ASP A 250 -13.95 20.04 14.56
C ASP A 250 -14.37 18.57 14.46
N ARG A 251 -15.49 18.30 13.78
CA ARG A 251 -15.56 17.12 12.91
C ARG A 251 -15.54 17.61 11.47
N HIS A 252 -14.73 16.94 10.65
CA HIS A 252 -14.79 17.09 9.22
C HIS A 252 -16.21 16.76 8.70
N PRO A 253 -16.61 17.22 7.50
CA PRO A 253 -17.84 16.74 6.87
C PRO A 253 -17.82 15.21 6.75
N PRO A 254 -18.94 14.47 6.79
CA PRO A 254 -18.90 13.01 6.62
C PRO A 254 -18.44 12.63 5.21
N TRP A 255 -17.66 11.55 5.10
CA TRP A 255 -17.15 11.07 3.82
C TRP A 255 -18.29 10.44 3.02
N THR A 256 -18.40 10.79 1.75
CA THR A 256 -19.43 10.27 0.82
C THR A 256 -18.85 9.34 -0.23
N CYS A 257 -17.52 9.29 -0.32
CA CYS A 257 -16.75 8.41 -1.18
C CYS A 257 -15.65 7.71 -0.38
N ALA A 258 -15.27 6.52 -0.82
CA ALA A 258 -14.13 5.80 -0.31
C ALA A 258 -13.44 5.01 -1.43
N GLY A 259 -12.16 4.69 -1.24
CA GLY A 259 -11.35 3.91 -2.19
C GLY A 259 -9.92 3.78 -1.70
N THR A 260 -9.06 3.15 -2.49
CA THR A 260 -7.61 3.18 -2.23
C THR A 260 -7.04 4.56 -2.56
N ILE A 261 -5.77 4.78 -2.18
CA ILE A 261 -5.05 5.99 -2.55
C ILE A 261 -4.87 6.13 -4.08
N ALA A 262 -4.76 5.01 -4.79
CA ALA A 262 -4.64 4.99 -6.24
C ALA A 262 -5.99 5.35 -6.91
N ASP A 263 -7.11 4.83 -6.37
CA ASP A 263 -8.45 5.18 -6.85
C ASP A 263 -8.75 6.67 -6.64
N LEU A 264 -8.33 7.24 -5.51
CA LEU A 264 -8.45 8.69 -5.26
C LEU A 264 -7.67 9.51 -6.31
N LEU A 265 -6.45 9.09 -6.68
CA LEU A 265 -5.69 9.77 -7.73
C LEU A 265 -6.43 9.69 -9.07
N VAL A 266 -6.94 8.51 -9.45
CA VAL A 266 -7.73 8.33 -10.68
C VAL A 266 -8.96 9.24 -10.69
N VAL A 267 -9.69 9.35 -9.57
CA VAL A 267 -10.83 10.28 -9.42
C VAL A 267 -10.37 11.74 -9.62
N GLY A 268 -9.24 12.13 -9.03
CA GLY A 268 -8.71 13.49 -9.18
C GLY A 268 -8.31 13.84 -10.62
N LEU A 269 -7.76 12.87 -11.36
CA LEU A 269 -7.33 13.04 -12.75
C LEU A 269 -8.52 13.10 -13.73
N THR A 270 -9.59 12.37 -13.46
CA THR A 270 -10.71 12.18 -14.39
C THR A 270 -11.98 12.94 -14.02
N GLU A 271 -12.07 13.45 -12.79
CA GLU A 271 -13.25 14.13 -12.24
C GLU A 271 -14.54 13.29 -12.29
N ILE A 272 -14.42 11.96 -12.30
CA ILE A 272 -15.58 11.07 -12.28
C ILE A 272 -16.39 11.27 -10.98
N PRO A 273 -17.73 11.18 -11.04
CA PRO A 273 -18.60 11.46 -9.90
C PRO A 273 -18.57 10.34 -8.85
N LYS A 274 -18.23 9.11 -9.25
CA LYS A 274 -18.18 7.93 -8.38
C LYS A 274 -16.82 7.25 -8.50
N PRO A 275 -16.19 6.80 -7.38
CA PRO A 275 -14.93 6.08 -7.44
C PRO A 275 -15.08 4.76 -8.20
N ILE A 276 -14.06 4.41 -8.97
CA ILE A 276 -13.94 3.13 -9.68
C ILE A 276 -12.77 2.35 -9.06
N MET A 277 -12.89 1.02 -9.01
CA MET A 277 -11.90 0.12 -8.43
C MET A 277 -11.75 -1.15 -9.27
N SER A 278 -10.53 -1.67 -9.38
CA SER A 278 -10.29 -2.97 -10.03
C SER A 278 -10.66 -4.15 -9.11
N PRO A 279 -10.91 -5.35 -9.68
CA PRO A 279 -11.11 -6.57 -8.89
C PRO A 279 -9.93 -6.87 -7.95
N GLN A 280 -8.71 -6.52 -8.36
CA GLN A 280 -7.49 -6.66 -7.56
C GLN A 280 -7.60 -5.86 -6.25
N MET A 281 -7.94 -4.58 -6.34
CA MET A 281 -8.10 -3.70 -5.19
C MET A 281 -9.35 -4.07 -4.37
N ALA A 282 -10.45 -4.46 -5.01
CA ALA A 282 -11.69 -4.82 -4.33
C ALA A 282 -11.56 -6.11 -3.51
N ALA A 283 -10.91 -7.15 -4.06
CA ALA A 283 -10.58 -8.36 -3.30
C ALA A 283 -9.78 -8.04 -2.03
N SER A 284 -8.88 -7.04 -2.12
CA SER A 284 -8.05 -6.58 -1.02
C SER A 284 -8.82 -5.88 0.12
N TRP A 285 -10.11 -5.56 -0.08
CA TRP A 285 -11.00 -4.99 0.94
C TRP A 285 -11.86 -6.02 1.69
N GLY A 286 -11.93 -7.26 1.19
CA GLY A 286 -12.86 -8.29 1.66
C GLY A 286 -14.31 -8.00 1.24
N TYR A 287 -15.22 -8.94 1.50
CA TYR A 287 -16.61 -8.86 1.02
C TYR A 287 -16.72 -8.67 -0.51
N PHE A 288 -15.83 -9.32 -1.26
CA PHE A 288 -15.79 -9.26 -2.71
C PHE A 288 -15.83 -10.68 -3.30
N ASP A 289 -16.83 -10.94 -4.12
CA ASP A 289 -17.01 -12.18 -4.87
C ASP A 289 -16.10 -12.13 -6.10
N VAL A 290 -14.96 -12.83 -6.02
CA VAL A 290 -13.94 -12.86 -7.08
C VAL A 290 -14.47 -13.52 -8.35
N GLU A 291 -15.32 -14.55 -8.22
CA GLU A 291 -15.84 -15.31 -9.36
C GLU A 291 -16.77 -14.46 -10.24
N HIS A 292 -17.63 -13.65 -9.60
CA HIS A 292 -18.57 -12.78 -10.31
C HIS A 292 -18.08 -11.32 -10.42
N SER A 293 -16.90 -11.02 -9.88
CA SER A 293 -16.28 -9.69 -9.86
C SER A 293 -17.20 -8.59 -9.30
N GLN A 294 -17.85 -8.84 -8.16
CA GLN A 294 -18.81 -7.93 -7.54
C GLN A 294 -18.68 -7.90 -6.01
N TRP A 295 -19.16 -6.83 -5.38
CA TRP A 295 -19.26 -6.76 -3.93
C TRP A 295 -20.33 -7.73 -3.39
N ASP A 296 -20.07 -8.35 -2.24
CA ASP A 296 -21.05 -9.11 -1.46
C ASP A 296 -21.98 -8.15 -0.70
N THR A 297 -22.80 -7.44 -1.46
CA THR A 297 -23.71 -6.41 -0.92
C THR A 297 -24.70 -6.99 0.07
N THR A 298 -25.12 -8.25 -0.11
CA THR A 298 -26.04 -8.93 0.81
C THR A 298 -25.44 -9.06 2.22
N ALA A 299 -24.19 -9.52 2.33
CA ALA A 299 -23.52 -9.62 3.63
C ALA A 299 -23.24 -8.23 4.25
N LEU A 300 -22.86 -7.26 3.42
CA LEU A 300 -22.54 -5.90 3.87
C LEU A 300 -23.78 -5.14 4.37
N GLU A 301 -24.89 -5.18 3.63
CA GLU A 301 -26.17 -4.56 4.03
C GLU A 301 -26.68 -5.12 5.35
N ALA A 302 -26.57 -6.44 5.53
CA ALA A 302 -26.97 -7.12 6.78
C ALA A 302 -26.20 -6.62 8.01
N ALA A 303 -25.00 -6.05 7.83
CA ALA A 303 -24.20 -5.43 8.89
C ALA A 303 -24.36 -3.90 8.97
N GLY A 304 -25.31 -3.31 8.25
CA GLY A 304 -25.54 -1.87 8.24
C GLY A 304 -24.45 -1.10 7.48
N PHE A 305 -23.73 -1.75 6.56
CA PHE A 305 -22.73 -1.09 5.74
C PHE A 305 -23.41 -0.11 4.75
N PRO A 306 -22.93 1.14 4.63
CA PRO A 306 -23.42 2.11 3.66
C PRO A 306 -22.90 1.75 2.25
N ILE A 307 -23.63 0.89 1.55
CA ILE A 307 -23.27 0.36 0.22
C ILE A 307 -22.92 1.43 -0.83
N HIS A 308 -23.43 2.64 -0.67
CA HIS A 308 -23.14 3.75 -1.59
C HIS A 308 -21.66 4.19 -1.55
N LEU A 309 -20.93 3.87 -0.48
CA LEU A 309 -19.49 4.11 -0.37
C LEU A 309 -18.65 3.12 -1.18
N LEU A 310 -19.23 1.99 -1.60
CA LEU A 310 -18.51 0.99 -2.39
C LEU A 310 -18.20 1.55 -3.78
N PRO A 311 -16.93 1.55 -4.20
CA PRO A 311 -16.55 1.89 -5.57
C PRO A 311 -17.25 1.00 -6.59
N GLU A 312 -17.46 1.55 -7.78
CA GLU A 312 -17.89 0.76 -8.93
C GLU A 312 -16.74 -0.14 -9.40
N ILE A 313 -17.03 -1.42 -9.64
CA ILE A 313 -16.02 -2.39 -10.05
C ILE A 313 -15.90 -2.37 -11.57
N ARG A 314 -14.67 -2.20 -12.06
CA ARG A 314 -14.37 -2.20 -13.50
C ARG A 314 -13.16 -3.08 -13.79
N PRO A 315 -13.14 -3.85 -14.89
CA PRO A 315 -12.02 -4.70 -15.26
C PRO A 315 -10.68 -3.98 -15.33
N CYS A 316 -9.60 -4.72 -15.04
CA CYS A 316 -8.24 -4.23 -15.23
C CYS A 316 -8.02 -3.88 -16.72
N GLY A 317 -7.32 -2.76 -16.97
CA GLY A 317 -7.02 -2.33 -18.34
C GLY A 317 -8.12 -1.54 -19.02
N GLU A 318 -9.26 -1.31 -18.35
CA GLU A 318 -10.29 -0.40 -18.85
C GLU A 318 -9.89 1.07 -18.66
N ILE A 319 -10.28 1.91 -19.62
CA ILE A 319 -10.15 3.36 -19.54
C ILE A 319 -11.30 3.90 -18.70
N VAL A 320 -10.96 4.55 -17.59
CA VAL A 320 -11.91 5.22 -16.70
C VAL A 320 -12.44 6.50 -17.34
N GLY A 321 -11.54 7.25 -17.98
CA GLY A 321 -11.86 8.52 -18.62
C GLY A 321 -10.61 9.18 -19.17
N LYS A 322 -10.76 10.43 -19.61
CA LYS A 322 -9.64 11.26 -20.04
C LYS A 322 -9.15 12.12 -18.88
N LEU A 323 -7.87 12.45 -18.89
CA LEU A 323 -7.29 13.47 -18.02
C LEU A 323 -8.04 14.79 -18.23
N ALA A 324 -8.74 15.26 -17.20
CA ALA A 324 -9.74 16.32 -17.31
C ALA A 324 -9.13 17.74 -17.48
N PHE A 325 -7.87 17.92 -17.11
CA PHE A 325 -7.18 19.21 -17.12
C PHE A 325 -5.68 19.02 -17.35
N GLN A 326 -4.96 20.09 -17.70
CA GLN A 326 -3.51 20.03 -17.77
C GLN A 326 -2.93 19.76 -16.37
N TRP A 327 -2.19 18.66 -16.21
CA TRP A 327 -1.72 18.19 -14.92
C TRP A 327 -0.21 17.97 -14.93
N GLU A 328 0.52 18.72 -14.10
CA GLU A 328 1.99 18.62 -13.95
C GLU A 328 2.74 18.70 -15.30
N GLY A 329 2.21 19.48 -16.25
CA GLY A 329 2.77 19.61 -17.60
C GLY A 329 2.31 18.57 -18.62
N ILE A 330 1.49 17.61 -18.22
CA ILE A 330 0.80 16.65 -19.11
C ILE A 330 -0.45 17.33 -19.68
N PRO A 331 -0.62 17.39 -21.01
CA PRO A 331 -1.82 17.94 -21.63
C PRO A 331 -3.09 17.16 -21.26
N ALA A 332 -4.21 17.86 -21.11
CA ALA A 332 -5.51 17.21 -20.97
C ALA A 332 -5.80 16.27 -22.15
N GLY A 333 -6.59 15.21 -21.92
CA GLY A 333 -6.99 14.26 -22.96
C GLY A 333 -6.20 12.94 -23.00
N ALA A 334 -5.18 12.77 -22.16
CA ALA A 334 -4.54 11.46 -21.96
C ALA A 334 -5.55 10.44 -21.39
N ASP A 335 -5.50 9.18 -21.82
CA ASP A 335 -6.33 8.11 -21.25
C ASP A 335 -5.89 7.80 -19.81
N VAL A 336 -6.85 7.72 -18.89
CA VAL A 336 -6.59 7.31 -17.50
C VAL A 336 -7.24 5.96 -17.27
N PHE A 337 -6.45 4.99 -16.82
CA PHE A 337 -6.87 3.60 -16.65
C PHE A 337 -7.33 3.32 -15.21
N VAL A 338 -8.12 2.26 -15.03
CA VAL A 338 -8.49 1.73 -13.71
C VAL A 338 -7.22 1.43 -12.91
N ALA A 339 -7.18 1.83 -11.64
CA ALA A 339 -6.03 1.60 -10.76
C ALA A 339 -5.86 0.11 -10.42
N LEU A 340 -4.61 -0.35 -10.35
CA LEU A 340 -4.22 -1.77 -10.20
C LEU A 340 -3.38 -2.01 -8.94
N GLY A 341 -3.43 -3.23 -8.39
CA GLY A 341 -2.67 -3.61 -7.20
C GLY A 341 -1.16 -3.62 -7.44
N ASP A 342 -0.38 -3.13 -6.48
CA ASP A 342 1.08 -3.07 -6.56
C ASP A 342 1.73 -4.44 -6.71
N LEU A 343 1.20 -5.44 -6.01
CA LEU A 343 1.63 -6.83 -6.11
C LEU A 343 1.55 -7.34 -7.54
N GLN A 344 0.36 -7.29 -8.16
CA GLN A 344 0.12 -7.77 -9.51
C GLN A 344 1.01 -7.04 -10.52
N CYS A 345 1.12 -5.71 -10.41
CA CYS A 345 1.96 -4.92 -11.30
C CYS A 345 3.46 -5.22 -11.12
N SER A 346 3.95 -5.46 -9.90
CA SER A 346 5.37 -5.72 -9.64
C SER A 346 5.88 -7.02 -10.27
N VAL A 347 5.00 -8.00 -10.46
CA VAL A 347 5.34 -9.33 -11.00
C VAL A 347 4.94 -9.49 -12.46
N TYR A 348 4.10 -8.58 -12.98
CA TYR A 348 3.54 -8.65 -14.34
C TYR A 348 4.55 -8.99 -15.43
N PRO A 349 5.68 -8.27 -15.56
CA PRO A 349 6.62 -8.49 -16.66
C PRO A 349 7.27 -9.87 -16.67
N TYR A 350 7.33 -10.52 -15.51
CA TYR A 350 7.96 -11.83 -15.32
C TYR A 350 6.99 -12.97 -15.59
N LEU A 351 5.73 -12.79 -15.15
CA LEU A 351 4.69 -13.80 -15.25
C LEU A 351 4.04 -13.86 -16.65
N LEU A 352 4.52 -13.08 -17.62
CA LEU A 352 4.13 -13.22 -19.04
C LEU A 352 4.53 -14.56 -19.64
N ARG A 353 5.55 -15.22 -19.07
CA ARG A 353 6.05 -16.53 -19.51
C ARG A 353 5.50 -17.62 -18.59
N GLU A 354 4.92 -18.67 -19.18
CA GLU A 354 4.45 -19.83 -18.43
C GLU A 354 5.60 -20.55 -17.70
N GLY A 355 5.28 -21.19 -16.57
CA GLY A 355 6.24 -21.92 -15.75
C GLY A 355 7.24 -21.02 -15.01
N THR A 356 6.86 -19.77 -14.74
CA THR A 356 7.68 -18.80 -14.00
C THR A 356 7.04 -18.44 -12.67
N ALA A 357 7.90 -18.26 -11.66
CA ALA A 357 7.56 -17.67 -10.38
C ALA A 357 8.51 -16.50 -10.09
N VAL A 358 8.08 -15.62 -9.21
CA VAL A 358 8.84 -14.46 -8.76
C VAL A 358 9.05 -14.56 -7.26
N CYS A 359 10.32 -14.57 -6.82
CA CYS A 359 10.71 -14.41 -5.43
C CYS A 359 11.21 -12.98 -5.22
N ASN A 360 10.52 -12.20 -4.38
CA ASN A 360 10.92 -10.85 -4.02
C ASN A 360 11.25 -10.77 -2.52
N VAL A 361 12.52 -10.51 -2.19
CA VAL A 361 12.97 -10.28 -0.81
C VAL A 361 13.49 -8.85 -0.69
N SER A 362 12.69 -8.01 -0.03
CA SER A 362 12.96 -6.59 0.21
C SER A 362 12.81 -6.32 1.71
N THR A 363 11.92 -5.42 2.14
CA THR A 363 11.58 -5.24 3.57
C THR A 363 10.95 -6.52 4.13
N SER A 364 9.94 -7.05 3.44
CA SER A 364 9.32 -8.37 3.65
C SER A 364 9.80 -9.35 2.57
N ALA A 365 9.20 -10.54 2.50
CA ALA A 365 9.52 -11.52 1.47
C ALA A 365 8.25 -12.16 0.89
N GLN A 366 8.26 -12.47 -0.41
CA GLN A 366 7.13 -13.14 -1.06
C GLN A 366 7.56 -13.98 -2.26
N ILE A 367 6.81 -15.05 -2.53
CA ILE A 367 6.85 -15.81 -3.78
C ILE A 367 5.49 -15.72 -4.45
N ALA A 368 5.47 -15.34 -5.72
CA ALA A 368 4.25 -15.20 -6.50
C ALA A 368 4.34 -15.94 -7.84
N PHE A 369 3.26 -16.59 -8.24
CA PHE A 369 3.16 -17.30 -9.52
C PHE A 369 1.71 -17.34 -10.01
N MET A 370 1.52 -17.53 -11.32
CA MET A 370 0.19 -17.67 -11.89
C MET A 370 -0.46 -18.97 -11.44
N LEU A 371 -1.74 -18.91 -11.04
CA LEU A 371 -2.48 -20.12 -10.74
C LEU A 371 -2.57 -21.00 -12.00
N PRO A 372 -2.06 -22.24 -11.95
CA PRO A 372 -2.16 -23.16 -13.07
C PRO A 372 -3.61 -23.41 -13.48
N LYS A 373 -3.89 -23.37 -14.79
CA LYS A 373 -5.24 -23.62 -15.34
C LYS A 373 -5.82 -24.97 -14.93
N GLN A 374 -4.97 -25.96 -14.64
CA GLN A 374 -5.39 -27.27 -14.16
C GLN A 374 -6.08 -27.23 -12.79
N PHE A 375 -5.83 -26.20 -11.97
CA PHE A 375 -6.47 -26.01 -10.67
C PHE A 375 -7.73 -25.12 -10.74
N ASN A 376 -8.11 -24.61 -11.91
CA ASN A 376 -9.30 -23.77 -12.10
C ASN A 376 -10.62 -24.55 -12.26
N SER A 377 -10.63 -25.88 -12.20
CA SER A 377 -11.82 -26.68 -12.51
C SER A 377 -12.69 -27.03 -11.30
N THR A 378 -13.97 -26.64 -11.38
CA THR A 378 -15.13 -27.24 -10.69
C THR A 378 -15.48 -28.65 -11.21
N ALA A 379 -14.52 -29.35 -11.83
CA ALA A 379 -14.76 -30.67 -12.36
C ALA A 379 -14.88 -31.65 -11.19
N ASN A 380 -15.89 -32.53 -11.26
CA ASN A 380 -16.01 -33.69 -10.39
C ASN A 380 -14.78 -34.59 -10.59
N HIS A 381 -13.69 -34.30 -9.88
CA HIS A 381 -12.49 -35.11 -9.89
C HIS A 381 -12.78 -36.42 -9.16
N THR A 382 -13.05 -37.48 -9.94
CA THR A 382 -13.16 -38.87 -9.46
C THR A 382 -11.79 -39.49 -9.14
N HIS A 383 -10.69 -38.75 -9.32
CA HIS A 383 -9.34 -39.12 -8.91
C HIS A 383 -8.61 -37.92 -8.32
N CYS A 384 -7.98 -38.13 -7.16
CA CYS A 384 -7.22 -37.12 -6.41
C CYS A 384 -5.85 -36.92 -7.09
N ASP A 385 -5.67 -35.82 -7.82
CA ASP A 385 -4.37 -35.44 -8.38
C ASP A 385 -3.42 -35.05 -7.24
N PRO A 386 -2.23 -35.67 -7.12
CA PRO A 386 -1.23 -35.28 -6.13
C PRO A 386 -0.89 -33.78 -6.15
N ALA A 387 -0.87 -33.15 -7.33
CA ALA A 387 -0.57 -31.73 -7.47
C ALA A 387 -1.66 -30.84 -6.86
N GLU A 388 -2.93 -31.19 -7.10
CA GLU A 388 -4.09 -30.52 -6.52
C GLU A 388 -4.15 -30.70 -4.99
N THR A 389 -3.71 -31.86 -4.51
CA THR A 389 -3.62 -32.17 -3.07
C THR A 389 -2.58 -31.30 -2.38
N ILE A 390 -1.38 -31.18 -2.95
CA ILE A 390 -0.30 -30.31 -2.41
C ILE A 390 -0.77 -28.86 -2.39
N TYR A 391 -1.35 -28.39 -3.49
CA TYR A 391 -1.88 -27.04 -3.60
C TYR A 391 -2.95 -26.74 -2.53
N SER A 392 -3.98 -27.60 -2.46
CA SER A 392 -5.09 -27.45 -1.52
C SER A 392 -4.63 -27.52 -0.07
N HIS A 393 -3.62 -28.35 0.23
CA HIS A 393 -3.03 -28.43 1.56
C HIS A 393 -2.40 -27.10 1.98
N HIS A 394 -1.56 -26.50 1.13
CA HIS A 394 -0.91 -25.22 1.45
C HIS A 394 -1.89 -24.05 1.49
N LEU A 395 -2.95 -24.08 0.67
CA LEU A 395 -4.03 -23.11 0.74
C LEU A 395 -4.79 -23.21 2.08
N GLN A 396 -5.14 -24.43 2.51
CA GLN A 396 -5.84 -24.68 3.79
C GLN A 396 -5.00 -24.29 5.02
N LEU A 397 -3.68 -24.49 4.96
CA LEU A 397 -2.77 -24.03 6.02
C LEU A 397 -2.56 -22.51 6.02
N GLY A 398 -3.10 -21.79 5.03
CA GLY A 398 -2.89 -20.35 4.86
C GLY A 398 -1.44 -20.00 4.51
N HIS A 399 -0.68 -20.94 3.96
CA HIS A 399 0.69 -20.70 3.50
C HIS A 399 0.71 -19.87 2.22
N ILE A 400 -0.29 -20.07 1.37
CA ILE A 400 -0.52 -19.32 0.13
C ILE A 400 -1.90 -18.67 0.15
N ASN A 401 -2.04 -17.57 -0.59
CA ASN A 401 -3.31 -16.91 -0.87
C ASN A 401 -3.47 -16.68 -2.37
N GLU A 402 -4.72 -16.70 -2.83
CA GLU A 402 -5.08 -16.40 -4.20
C GLU A 402 -5.63 -14.98 -4.32
N TRP A 403 -5.26 -14.29 -5.39
CA TRP A 403 -5.74 -12.95 -5.69
C TRP A 403 -6.13 -12.84 -7.17
N PRO A 404 -7.10 -11.97 -7.54
CA PRO A 404 -7.34 -11.65 -8.93
C PRO A 404 -6.06 -11.12 -9.59
N TYR A 405 -5.82 -11.55 -10.83
CA TYR A 405 -4.72 -11.04 -11.65
C TYR A 405 -5.23 -9.99 -12.65
N PHE A 406 -4.85 -10.03 -13.93
CA PHE A 406 -5.24 -8.98 -14.90
C PHE A 406 -6.50 -9.32 -15.69
N TYR A 407 -6.69 -10.57 -16.11
CA TYR A 407 -7.86 -10.96 -16.89
C TYR A 407 -8.90 -11.74 -16.06
N PRO A 408 -10.19 -11.70 -16.43
CA PRO A 408 -11.23 -12.49 -15.76
C PRO A 408 -10.86 -13.98 -15.67
N GLY A 409 -11.02 -14.57 -14.49
CA GLY A 409 -10.67 -15.97 -14.20
C GLY A 409 -9.17 -16.24 -14.00
N GLU A 410 -8.30 -15.26 -14.24
CA GLU A 410 -6.89 -15.37 -13.88
C GLU A 410 -6.68 -15.03 -12.41
N ARG A 411 -5.93 -15.90 -11.73
CA ARG A 411 -5.55 -15.74 -10.33
C ARG A 411 -4.04 -15.81 -10.19
N ILE A 412 -3.51 -15.03 -9.25
CA ILE A 412 -2.13 -15.10 -8.82
C ILE A 412 -2.07 -15.72 -7.42
N VAL A 413 -1.15 -16.66 -7.24
CA VAL A 413 -0.89 -17.34 -5.97
C VAL A 413 0.30 -16.67 -5.30
N VAL A 414 0.20 -16.43 -3.99
CA VAL A 414 1.19 -15.66 -3.25
C VAL A 414 1.47 -16.32 -1.90
N ALA A 415 2.71 -16.71 -1.65
CA ALA A 415 3.23 -16.94 -0.30
C ALA A 415 3.89 -15.64 0.18
N ALA A 416 3.42 -15.07 1.29
CA ALA A 416 3.90 -13.77 1.77
C ALA A 416 4.34 -13.83 3.24
N SER A 417 5.65 -13.72 3.45
CA SER A 417 6.29 -13.62 4.76
C SER A 417 6.40 -12.16 5.20
N LEU A 418 5.99 -11.87 6.43
CA LEU A 418 6.23 -10.56 7.04
C LEU A 418 7.72 -10.33 7.38
N ASN A 419 8.53 -11.38 7.30
CA ASN A 419 9.93 -11.42 7.70
C ASN A 419 10.83 -11.55 6.46
N GLY A 420 11.54 -10.47 6.14
CA GLY A 420 12.48 -10.38 5.02
C GLY A 420 13.73 -9.61 5.43
N GLY A 421 14.13 -8.62 4.65
CA GLY A 421 15.24 -7.73 4.98
C GLY A 421 15.04 -6.92 6.27
N ASN A 422 13.81 -6.76 6.76
CA ASN A 422 13.52 -6.13 8.05
C ASN A 422 14.12 -6.90 9.25
N VAL A 423 14.26 -8.22 9.17
CA VAL A 423 14.92 -9.04 10.20
C VAL A 423 16.42 -8.78 10.20
N ILE A 424 17.01 -8.78 9.01
CA ILE A 424 18.44 -8.48 8.81
C ILE A 424 18.76 -7.05 9.28
N ASP A 425 17.91 -6.09 8.93
CA ASP A 425 18.02 -4.70 9.38
C ASP A 425 17.92 -4.56 10.89
N ARG A 426 17.01 -5.31 11.54
CA ARG A 426 16.93 -5.29 13.01
C ARG A 426 18.22 -5.83 13.64
N PHE A 427 18.78 -6.90 13.08
CA PHE A 427 20.05 -7.46 13.54
C PHE A 427 21.21 -6.46 13.40
N VAL A 428 21.35 -5.80 12.25
CA VAL A 428 22.37 -4.77 12.02
C VAL A 428 22.22 -3.60 13.00
N LYS A 429 20.99 -3.11 13.21
CA LYS A 429 20.71 -2.03 14.17
C LYS A 429 21.04 -2.44 15.61
N MET A 430 20.78 -3.70 15.98
CA MET A 430 21.14 -4.26 17.28
C MET A 430 22.66 -4.30 17.47
N LEU A 431 23.41 -4.82 16.49
CA LEU A 431 24.87 -4.85 16.53
C LEU A 431 25.46 -3.44 16.70
N ARG A 432 25.00 -2.46 15.91
CA ARG A 432 25.44 -1.07 16.03
C ARG A 432 25.14 -0.49 17.42
N ALA A 433 23.98 -0.81 17.99
CA ALA A 433 23.63 -0.37 19.33
C ALA A 433 24.58 -0.97 20.39
N TRP A 434 24.88 -2.26 20.32
CA TRP A 434 25.84 -2.91 21.23
C TRP A 434 27.26 -2.36 21.08
N CYS A 435 27.75 -2.17 19.85
CA CYS A 435 29.06 -1.55 19.62
C CYS A 435 29.16 -0.17 20.28
N ARG A 436 28.11 0.67 20.19
CA ARG A 436 28.08 1.97 20.88
C ARG A 436 28.10 1.83 22.40
N GLN A 437 27.34 0.88 22.96
CA GLN A 437 27.33 0.62 24.40
C GLN A 437 28.69 0.14 24.92
N LEU A 438 29.46 -0.57 24.08
CA LEU A 438 30.82 -1.02 24.38
C LEU A 438 31.90 0.05 24.10
N GLY A 439 31.53 1.24 23.65
CA GLY A 439 32.47 2.33 23.38
C GLY A 439 33.19 2.24 22.03
N CYS A 440 32.72 1.42 21.09
CA CYS A 440 33.25 1.40 19.74
C CYS A 440 32.89 2.67 18.97
N ALA A 441 33.70 3.03 17.97
CA ALA A 441 33.39 4.12 17.06
C ALA A 441 32.04 3.90 16.35
N ALA A 442 31.34 5.00 16.06
CA ALA A 442 30.09 4.95 15.33
C ALA A 442 30.34 4.42 13.90
N MET A 443 29.62 3.38 13.51
CA MET A 443 29.61 2.83 12.16
C MET A 443 28.30 3.21 11.46
N ASP A 444 28.37 3.53 10.17
CA ASP A 444 27.17 3.64 9.32
C ASP A 444 26.61 2.27 8.93
N ASP A 445 25.38 2.23 8.43
CA ASP A 445 24.71 0.97 8.08
C ASP A 445 25.35 0.29 6.88
N GLU A 446 25.74 1.04 5.85
CA GLU A 446 26.32 0.49 4.61
C GLU A 446 27.63 -0.25 4.88
N HIS A 447 28.48 0.32 5.73
CA HIS A 447 29.72 -0.30 6.16
C HIS A 447 29.47 -1.62 6.91
N VAL A 448 28.46 -1.68 7.80
CA VAL A 448 28.14 -2.92 8.51
C VAL A 448 27.60 -3.98 7.56
N TYR A 449 26.69 -3.61 6.65
CA TYR A 449 26.19 -4.54 5.64
C TYR A 449 27.31 -5.10 4.76
N ASP A 450 28.18 -4.23 4.24
CA ASP A 450 29.32 -4.64 3.39
C ASP A 450 30.26 -5.63 4.11
N ARG A 451 30.54 -5.38 5.39
CA ARG A 451 31.36 -6.29 6.20
C ARG A 451 30.68 -7.63 6.45
N LEU A 452 29.36 -7.64 6.67
CA LEU A 452 28.60 -8.85 6.93
C LEU A 452 28.41 -9.70 5.68
N THR A 453 28.23 -9.10 4.50
CA THR A 453 28.04 -9.85 3.25
C THR A 453 29.32 -10.51 2.74
N HIS A 454 30.49 -9.99 3.14
CA HIS A 454 31.81 -10.53 2.80
C HIS A 454 32.47 -11.31 3.94
N ILE A 455 31.80 -11.48 5.07
CA ILE A 455 32.36 -12.19 6.22
C ILE A 455 32.55 -13.66 5.89
N GLN A 456 33.76 -14.17 6.15
CA GLN A 456 34.05 -15.59 5.91
C GLN A 456 33.31 -16.44 6.95
N VAL A 457 32.43 -17.32 6.47
CA VAL A 457 31.77 -18.32 7.31
C VAL A 457 32.61 -19.57 7.34
N ARG A 458 32.93 -20.07 8.54
CA ARG A 458 33.71 -21.31 8.69
C ARG A 458 32.86 -22.48 8.23
N LYS A 459 33.45 -23.38 7.42
CA LYS A 459 32.83 -24.66 7.10
C LYS A 459 32.91 -25.57 8.33
N SER A 460 31.77 -25.93 8.88
CA SER A 460 31.64 -26.90 9.98
C SER A 460 30.96 -28.16 9.47
N GLU A 461 31.42 -29.33 9.93
CA GLU A 461 30.77 -30.62 9.65
C GLU A 461 29.51 -30.82 10.51
N ARG A 462 29.34 -30.04 11.58
CA ARG A 462 28.18 -30.11 12.47
C ARG A 462 27.06 -29.18 12.00
N PRO A 463 25.78 -29.52 12.23
CA PRO A 463 24.67 -28.64 11.90
C PRO A 463 24.81 -27.29 12.62
N GLY A 464 24.70 -26.20 11.86
CA GLY A 464 24.78 -24.85 12.38
C GLY A 464 23.59 -24.44 13.25
N MET A 465 23.69 -23.23 13.78
CA MET A 465 22.58 -22.52 14.42
C MET A 465 21.39 -22.42 13.46
N VAL A 466 20.17 -22.55 13.98
CA VAL A 466 18.94 -22.38 13.18
C VAL A 466 18.19 -21.16 13.72
N VAL A 467 17.91 -20.20 12.84
CA VAL A 467 17.12 -19.01 13.19
C VAL A 467 15.74 -19.14 12.59
N VAL A 468 14.71 -19.09 13.43
CA VAL A 468 13.32 -18.92 13.01
C VAL A 468 13.03 -17.42 13.05
N PRO A 469 12.88 -16.75 11.88
CA PRO A 469 13.04 -15.30 11.78
C PRO A 469 11.75 -14.51 12.08
N ARG A 470 10.74 -15.11 12.73
CA ARG A 470 9.37 -14.57 12.90
C ARG A 470 9.28 -13.39 13.88
N LEU A 471 10.13 -12.38 13.70
CA LEU A 471 10.25 -11.21 14.57
C LEU A 471 9.03 -10.30 14.45
N PHE A 472 8.41 -10.27 13.27
CA PHE A 472 7.23 -9.48 12.96
C PHE A 472 5.95 -10.34 12.91
N GLY A 473 6.01 -11.56 13.47
CA GLY A 473 4.96 -12.58 13.39
C GLY A 473 4.77 -13.10 11.96
N GLU A 474 3.78 -13.97 11.77
CA GLU A 474 3.28 -14.36 10.44
C GLU A 474 1.75 -14.40 10.40
N ARG A 475 1.17 -14.24 9.21
CA ARG A 475 -0.29 -14.27 9.05
C ARG A 475 -0.90 -15.65 9.33
N ASN A 476 -0.18 -16.71 8.98
CA ASN A 476 -0.59 -18.10 9.20
C ASN A 476 -0.26 -18.64 10.61
N SER A 477 0.51 -17.91 11.40
CA SER A 477 1.00 -18.33 12.73
C SER A 477 1.24 -17.11 13.62
N ALA A 478 0.16 -16.37 13.90
CA ALA A 478 0.23 -15.08 14.60
C ALA A 478 0.79 -15.17 16.03
N ASP A 479 0.69 -16.32 16.67
CA ASP A 479 1.14 -16.54 18.05
C ASP A 479 2.61 -16.99 18.15
N GLU A 480 3.28 -17.25 17.02
CA GLU A 480 4.67 -17.69 17.01
C GLU A 480 5.65 -16.50 16.98
N SER A 481 6.69 -16.59 17.81
CA SER A 481 7.75 -15.59 17.90
C SER A 481 9.04 -16.06 17.24
N ALA A 482 9.92 -15.11 16.89
CA ALA A 482 11.29 -15.44 16.50
C ALA A 482 11.99 -16.31 17.56
N SER A 483 12.80 -17.26 17.11
CA SER A 483 13.59 -18.11 17.99
C SER A 483 14.93 -18.48 17.37
N VAL A 484 15.89 -18.84 18.23
CA VAL A 484 17.21 -19.32 17.81
C VAL A 484 17.42 -20.68 18.48
N LEU A 485 17.69 -21.69 17.67
CA LEU A 485 17.85 -23.08 18.08
C LEU A 485 19.28 -23.54 17.81
N LYS A 486 19.70 -24.61 18.50
CA LYS A 486 21.01 -25.27 18.32
C LYS A 486 22.21 -24.33 18.51
N ILE A 487 22.13 -23.42 19.48
CA ILE A 487 23.27 -22.60 19.90
C ILE A 487 24.32 -23.50 20.55
N GLN A 488 25.57 -23.42 20.07
CA GLN A 488 26.73 -24.16 20.57
C GLN A 488 27.90 -23.18 20.75
N SER A 489 28.90 -23.53 21.56
CA SER A 489 30.07 -22.67 21.78
C SER A 489 30.85 -22.36 20.50
N GLU A 490 30.73 -23.22 19.48
CA GLU A 490 31.50 -23.15 18.24
C GLU A 490 30.82 -22.34 17.13
N ASN A 491 29.52 -22.02 17.23
CA ASN A 491 28.72 -21.42 16.15
C ASN A 491 28.26 -19.97 16.42
N LEU A 492 28.98 -19.26 17.30
CA LEU A 492 28.66 -17.91 17.77
C LEU A 492 29.48 -16.81 17.07
N CYS A 493 30.26 -17.12 16.04
CA CYS A 493 30.97 -16.08 15.30
C CYS A 493 29.98 -15.21 14.52
N LEU A 494 30.29 -13.93 14.37
CA LEU A 494 29.42 -12.96 13.70
C LEU A 494 28.94 -13.43 12.32
N GLY A 495 29.82 -14.08 11.54
CA GLY A 495 29.48 -14.59 10.22
C GLY A 495 28.52 -15.77 10.25
N GLU A 496 28.66 -16.67 11.22
CA GLU A 496 27.79 -17.85 11.38
C GLU A 496 26.39 -17.42 11.82
N VAL A 497 26.30 -16.48 12.76
CA VAL A 497 25.03 -15.89 13.21
C VAL A 497 24.35 -15.16 12.05
N TYR A 498 25.09 -14.34 11.30
CA TYR A 498 24.55 -13.62 10.15
C TYR A 498 24.05 -14.56 9.05
N ALA A 499 24.82 -15.59 8.71
CA ALA A 499 24.42 -16.61 7.75
C ALA A 499 23.14 -17.33 8.22
N ALA A 500 23.08 -17.78 9.47
CA ALA A 500 21.91 -18.45 10.02
C ALA A 500 20.64 -17.56 9.98
N ILE A 501 20.77 -16.24 10.20
CA ILE A 501 19.65 -15.30 10.04
C ILE A 501 19.19 -15.23 8.58
N CYS A 502 20.12 -15.09 7.64
CA CYS A 502 19.80 -15.02 6.21
C CYS A 502 19.16 -16.33 5.73
N GLU A 503 19.70 -17.46 6.15
CA GLU A 503 19.16 -18.79 5.86
C GLU A 503 17.75 -18.95 6.43
N GLY A 504 17.55 -18.54 7.69
CA GLY A 504 16.26 -18.56 8.36
C GLY A 504 15.19 -17.74 7.62
N VAL A 505 15.53 -16.55 7.13
CA VAL A 505 14.63 -15.70 6.31
C VAL A 505 14.15 -16.45 5.07
N VAL A 506 15.06 -17.10 4.34
CA VAL A 506 14.71 -17.88 3.16
C VAL A 506 13.90 -19.12 3.53
N GLN A 507 14.32 -19.87 4.54
CA GLN A 507 13.64 -21.09 5.01
C GLN A 507 12.21 -20.83 5.48
N ASN A 508 11.97 -19.70 6.12
CA ASN A 508 10.62 -19.30 6.52
C ASN A 508 9.72 -19.08 5.29
N LEU A 509 10.23 -18.43 4.23
CA LEU A 509 9.48 -18.27 2.98
C LEU A 509 9.28 -19.62 2.26
N VAL A 510 10.31 -20.47 2.21
CA VAL A 510 10.25 -21.82 1.64
C VAL A 510 9.24 -22.69 2.38
N SER A 511 9.10 -22.55 3.69
CA SER A 511 8.07 -23.28 4.45
C SER A 511 6.64 -22.95 4.03
N MET A 512 6.42 -21.76 3.45
CA MET A 512 5.14 -21.34 2.90
C MET A 512 4.97 -21.77 1.43
N ALA A 513 6.01 -21.64 0.63
CA ALA A 513 6.03 -22.09 -0.76
C ALA A 513 7.17 -23.09 -0.99
N PRO A 514 7.01 -24.35 -0.56
CA PRO A 514 8.07 -25.33 -0.69
C PRO A 514 8.24 -25.77 -2.15
N GLU A 515 9.37 -26.41 -2.46
CA GLU A 515 9.73 -26.79 -3.82
C GLU A 515 8.66 -27.66 -4.47
N GLU A 516 8.11 -28.62 -3.73
CA GLU A 516 7.04 -29.50 -4.19
C GLU A 516 5.79 -28.75 -4.67
N LEU A 517 5.45 -27.61 -4.04
CA LEU A 517 4.32 -26.78 -4.44
C LEU A 517 4.61 -26.09 -5.78
N LEU A 518 5.81 -25.54 -5.94
CA LEU A 518 6.20 -24.86 -7.18
C LEU A 518 6.30 -25.87 -8.34
N VAL A 519 6.86 -27.05 -8.10
CA VAL A 519 6.92 -28.14 -9.08
C VAL A 519 5.52 -28.63 -9.44
N ALA A 520 4.64 -28.85 -8.46
CA ALA A 520 3.23 -29.19 -8.69
C ALA A 520 2.49 -28.12 -9.51
N SER A 521 2.94 -26.87 -9.40
CA SER A 521 2.42 -25.73 -10.16
C SER A 521 3.13 -25.52 -11.52
N ASN A 522 3.90 -26.51 -11.98
CA ASN A 522 4.65 -26.50 -13.25
C ASN A 522 5.65 -25.32 -13.37
N ILE A 523 6.18 -24.86 -12.25
CA ILE A 523 7.21 -23.81 -12.21
C ILE A 523 8.58 -24.42 -12.50
N LYS A 524 9.33 -23.77 -13.39
CA LYS A 524 10.68 -24.16 -13.81
C LYS A 524 11.71 -23.07 -13.55
N HIS A 525 11.29 -21.81 -13.62
CA HIS A 525 12.17 -20.65 -13.44
C HIS A 525 11.68 -19.80 -12.27
N LEU A 526 12.60 -19.44 -11.36
CA LEU A 526 12.33 -18.57 -10.22
C LEU A 526 13.11 -17.27 -10.38
N TYR A 527 12.44 -16.19 -10.77
CA TYR A 527 13.05 -14.86 -10.82
C TYR A 527 13.28 -14.33 -9.41
N CYS A 528 14.54 -14.22 -9.00
CA CYS A 528 14.96 -13.79 -7.68
C CYS A 528 15.31 -12.29 -7.70
N MET A 529 14.54 -11.47 -6.99
CA MET A 529 14.64 -10.01 -7.01
C MET A 529 14.41 -9.39 -5.62
N GLY A 530 14.55 -8.07 -5.53
CA GLY A 530 14.32 -7.31 -4.29
C GLY A 530 15.59 -6.76 -3.67
N GLY A 531 15.45 -5.67 -2.91
CA GLY A 531 16.59 -4.90 -2.42
C GLY A 531 17.50 -5.66 -1.45
N ALA A 532 16.95 -6.59 -0.66
CA ALA A 532 17.75 -7.41 0.24
C ALA A 532 18.54 -8.47 -0.53
N LEU A 533 17.89 -9.19 -1.46
CA LEU A 533 18.54 -10.16 -2.34
C LEU A 533 19.67 -9.55 -3.16
N LYS A 534 19.44 -8.37 -3.77
CA LYS A 534 20.44 -7.67 -4.58
C LYS A 534 21.73 -7.33 -3.81
N ARG A 535 21.61 -7.04 -2.51
CA ARG A 535 22.73 -6.62 -1.66
C ARG A 535 23.36 -7.75 -0.86
N ASN A 536 22.71 -8.92 -0.80
CA ASN A 536 23.12 -10.01 0.07
C ASN A 536 23.17 -11.35 -0.70
N PRO A 537 24.37 -11.79 -1.14
CA PRO A 537 24.51 -13.01 -1.93
C PRO A 537 24.14 -14.28 -1.15
N ILE A 538 24.17 -14.26 0.18
CA ILE A 538 23.80 -15.42 1.02
C ILE A 538 22.33 -15.81 0.80
N LEU A 539 21.45 -14.82 0.60
CA LEU A 539 20.03 -15.07 0.36
C LEU A 539 19.79 -15.82 -0.96
N LEU A 540 20.49 -15.43 -2.03
CA LEU A 540 20.38 -16.08 -3.33
C LEU A 540 20.94 -17.51 -3.27
N GLN A 541 22.12 -17.68 -2.66
CA GLN A 541 22.73 -19.01 -2.49
C GLN A 541 21.83 -19.95 -1.70
N GLN A 542 21.14 -19.44 -0.67
CA GLN A 542 20.19 -20.26 0.07
C GLN A 542 18.94 -20.60 -0.76
N LEU A 543 18.41 -19.67 -1.56
CA LEU A 543 17.29 -19.97 -2.48
C LEU A 543 17.66 -21.08 -3.47
N GLU A 544 18.84 -21.00 -4.09
CA GLU A 544 19.36 -22.03 -5.00
C GLU A 544 19.50 -23.40 -4.32
N LYS A 545 19.84 -23.42 -3.03
CA LYS A 545 19.95 -24.64 -2.23
C LYS A 545 18.60 -25.25 -1.88
N GLU A 546 17.58 -24.43 -1.64
CA GLU A 546 16.22 -24.87 -1.26
C GLU A 546 15.39 -25.26 -2.49
N TYR A 547 15.60 -24.62 -3.65
CA TYR A 547 14.88 -24.87 -4.90
C TYR A 547 15.77 -25.51 -5.98
N LYS A 548 16.27 -26.72 -5.72
CA LYS A 548 17.28 -27.41 -6.55
C LYS A 548 16.81 -27.81 -7.96
N SER A 549 15.51 -28.03 -8.11
CA SER A 549 14.86 -28.44 -9.36
C SER A 549 14.40 -27.26 -10.23
N LEU A 550 14.50 -26.03 -9.70
CA LEU A 550 14.15 -24.79 -10.39
C LEU A 550 15.43 -24.06 -10.81
N GLU A 551 15.37 -23.37 -11.95
CA GLU A 551 16.40 -22.42 -12.34
C GLU A 551 16.15 -21.09 -11.61
N CYS A 552 16.97 -20.79 -10.60
CA CYS A 552 16.94 -19.50 -9.92
C CYS A 552 17.64 -18.44 -10.78
N LEU A 553 16.87 -17.50 -11.30
CA LEU A 553 17.32 -16.43 -12.18
C LEU A 553 17.51 -15.14 -11.38
N PRO A 554 18.73 -14.76 -10.99
CA PRO A 554 18.96 -13.49 -10.31
C PRO A 554 18.67 -12.34 -11.27
N ASN A 555 17.79 -11.43 -10.85
CA ASN A 555 17.53 -10.22 -11.61
C ASN A 555 18.13 -9.00 -10.90
N THR A 556 19.12 -8.40 -11.54
CA THR A 556 19.78 -7.16 -11.06
C THR A 556 18.92 -5.92 -11.31
N GLU A 557 17.99 -6.01 -12.27
CA GLU A 557 16.99 -5.00 -12.63
C GLU A 557 15.63 -5.41 -12.06
N SER A 558 15.35 -4.98 -10.82
CA SER A 558 14.00 -5.08 -10.26
C SER A 558 13.06 -4.20 -11.08
N ILE A 559 12.10 -4.81 -11.78
CA ILE A 559 11.06 -4.04 -12.44
C ILE A 559 10.06 -3.59 -11.36
N GLU A 560 9.91 -2.29 -11.21
CA GLU A 560 9.02 -1.70 -10.21
C GLU A 560 7.57 -1.72 -10.67
N ALA A 561 6.62 -1.69 -9.74
CA ALA A 561 5.20 -1.77 -10.06
C ALA A 561 4.74 -0.65 -11.02
N CYS A 562 5.32 0.56 -10.94
CA CYS A 562 5.06 1.65 -11.88
C CYS A 562 5.46 1.31 -13.33
N VAL A 563 6.50 0.49 -13.53
CA VAL A 563 6.86 0.00 -14.87
C VAL A 563 5.89 -1.09 -15.29
N GLY A 564 5.57 -2.02 -14.40
CA GLY A 564 4.63 -3.11 -14.68
C GLY A 564 3.23 -2.63 -15.08
N VAL A 565 2.67 -1.64 -14.38
CA VAL A 565 1.37 -1.05 -14.73
C VAL A 565 1.40 -0.35 -16.09
N ALA A 566 2.51 0.32 -16.43
CA ALA A 566 2.69 0.96 -17.72
C ALA A 566 2.85 -0.05 -18.86
N LEU A 567 3.58 -1.16 -18.63
CA LEU A 567 3.76 -2.25 -19.59
C LEU A 567 2.43 -2.98 -19.86
N PHE A 568 1.66 -3.28 -18.80
CA PHE A 568 0.32 -3.85 -18.97
C PHE A 568 -0.57 -2.92 -19.78
N THR A 569 -0.61 -1.63 -19.44
CA THR A 569 -1.38 -0.61 -20.19
C THR A 569 -0.95 -0.52 -21.66
N GLY A 570 0.36 -0.56 -21.93
CA GLY A 570 0.89 -0.59 -23.30
C GLY A 570 0.47 -1.82 -24.09
N SER A 571 0.37 -2.99 -23.43
CA SER A 571 -0.13 -4.21 -24.07
C SER A 571 -1.61 -4.08 -24.47
N ILE A 572 -2.44 -3.46 -23.64
CA ILE A 572 -3.86 -3.19 -23.93
C ILE A 572 -4.00 -2.23 -25.11
N LEU A 573 -3.28 -1.10 -25.09
CA LEU A 573 -3.32 -0.11 -26.17
C LEU A 573 -2.83 -0.70 -27.50
N THR A 574 -1.79 -1.53 -27.47
CA THR A 574 -1.29 -2.23 -28.66
C THR A 574 -2.33 -3.19 -29.21
N ALA A 575 -2.98 -4.00 -28.35
CA ALA A 575 -4.03 -4.91 -28.76
C ALA A 575 -5.24 -4.19 -29.36
N GLN A 576 -5.67 -3.06 -28.77
CA GLN A 576 -6.77 -2.25 -29.30
C GLN A 576 -6.45 -1.63 -30.67
N ASN A 577 -5.20 -1.23 -30.90
CA ASN A 577 -4.77 -0.69 -32.19
C ASN A 577 -4.67 -1.77 -33.27
N LEU A 578 -4.32 -3.01 -32.91
CA LEU A 578 -4.32 -4.14 -33.85
C LEU A 578 -5.73 -4.63 -34.22
N ALA A 579 -6.72 -4.38 -33.36
CA ALA A 579 -8.11 -4.77 -33.59
C ALA A 579 -8.92 -3.76 -34.43
N LYS A 580 -8.39 -2.54 -34.62
CA LYS A 580 -8.95 -1.49 -35.49
C LYS A 580 -8.33 -1.57 -36.87
#